data_AF-A0A061B7C2-F1
#
_entry.id   AF-A0A061B7C2-F1
#
_cell.length_a   1.000
_cell.length_b   1.000
_cell.length_c   1.000
_cell.angle_alpha   90.00
_cell.angle_beta   90.00
_cell.angle_gamma   90.00
#
_symmetry.space_group_name_H-M   'P 1'
#
loop_
_entity.id
_entity.type
_entity.pdbx_description
1 polymer ?
#
loop_
_entity_poly.entity_id
_entity_poly.type
_entity_poly.pdbx_seq_one_letter_code
_entity_poly.pdbx_strand_id
1 'polypeptide(L)'
;MPVPQSAIPDNYREILQSRDEKIRQDWIGVMETRIVREELAKCWRTEGVNAYEQCHHLTERYLDMLRTNRLEGYTKLDFKS
;
A
#
# COMPACT_ATOMS: atom_id res chain seq x y z
N MET A 1 15.63 -12.51 -29.97
CA MET A 1 15.38 -11.43 -30.95
C MET A 1 15.50 -10.10 -30.21
N PRO A 2 16.34 -9.15 -30.64
CA PRO A 2 16.41 -7.83 -30.04
C PRO A 2 15.10 -7.08 -30.31
N VAL A 3 14.62 -6.35 -29.31
CA VAL A 3 13.41 -5.52 -29.42
C VAL A 3 13.66 -4.43 -30.48
N PRO A 4 12.75 -4.21 -31.45
CA PRO A 4 12.92 -3.14 -32.43
C PRO A 4 12.95 -1.77 -31.72
N GLN A 5 13.91 -0.91 -32.09
CA GLN A 5 14.10 0.42 -31.47
C GLN A 5 12.85 1.32 -31.58
N SER A 6 11.97 1.07 -32.56
CA SER A 6 10.69 1.75 -32.73
C SER A 6 9.65 1.44 -31.63
N ALA A 7 9.92 0.48 -30.75
CA ALA A 7 9.05 0.11 -29.63
C ALA A 7 9.42 0.82 -28.31
N ILE A 8 10.50 1.61 -28.28
CA ILE A 8 10.95 2.33 -27.09
C ILE A 8 10.38 3.76 -27.16
N PRO A 9 9.52 4.18 -26.22
CA PRO A 9 9.02 5.55 -26.17
C PRO A 9 10.16 6.55 -25.96
N ASP A 10 10.07 7.74 -26.57
CA ASP A 10 11.10 8.79 -26.43
C ASP A 10 11.32 9.21 -24.95
N ASN A 11 10.27 9.10 -24.13
CA ASN A 11 10.26 9.39 -22.69
C ASN A 11 10.47 8.14 -21.81
N TYR A 12 11.13 7.10 -22.32
CA TYR A 12 11.33 5.84 -21.60
C TYR A 12 11.87 6.00 -20.17
N ARG A 13 12.79 6.93 -19.94
CA ARG A 13 13.37 7.18 -18.61
C ARG A 13 12.34 7.73 -17.61
N GLU A 14 11.46 8.62 -18.05
CA GLU A 14 10.39 9.21 -17.23
C GLU A 14 9.34 8.15 -16.88
N ILE A 15 9.03 7.27 -17.83
CA ILE A 15 8.13 6.14 -17.61
C ILE A 15 8.70 5.21 -16.54
N LEU A 16 9.99 4.90 -16.56
CA LEU A 16 10.60 4.07 -15.50
C LEU A 16 10.55 4.77 -14.14
N GLN A 17 10.91 6.06 -14.08
CA GLN A 17 10.88 6.82 -12.83
C GLN A 17 9.48 6.91 -12.22
N SER A 18 8.45 7.16 -13.04
CA SER A 18 7.07 7.21 -12.55
C SER A 18 6.57 5.87 -12.03
N ARG A 19 6.99 4.75 -12.64
CA ARG A 19 6.69 3.39 -12.15
C ARG A 19 7.35 3.12 -10.81
N ASP A 20 8.64 3.43 -10.67
CA ASP A 20 9.39 3.26 -9.42
C ASP A 20 8.85 4.15 -8.30
N GLU A 21 8.44 5.38 -8.63
CA GLU A 21 7.79 6.27 -7.68
C GLU A 21 6.47 5.70 -7.19
N LYS A 22 5.59 5.24 -8.09
CA LYS A 22 4.32 4.63 -7.70
C LYS A 22 4.53 3.44 -6.75
N ILE A 23 5.44 2.53 -7.10
CA ILE A 23 5.72 1.36 -6.25
C ILE A 23 6.19 1.81 -4.86
N ARG A 24 7.08 2.81 -4.78
CA ARG A 24 7.55 3.34 -3.49
C ARG A 24 6.41 3.94 -2.67
N GLN A 25 5.52 4.70 -3.28
CA GLN A 25 4.35 5.27 -2.59
C GLN A 25 3.39 4.17 -2.09
N ASP A 26 3.12 3.16 -2.92
CA ASP A 26 2.30 2.02 -2.52
C ASP A 26 2.94 1.31 -1.29
N TRP A 27 4.27 1.13 -1.26
CA TRP A 27 4.99 0.56 -0.11
C TRP A 27 4.95 1.46 1.13
N ILE A 28 5.02 2.78 0.98
CA ILE A 28 4.86 3.72 2.09
C ILE A 28 3.50 3.49 2.76
N GLY A 29 2.41 3.40 1.99
CA GLY A 29 1.08 3.13 2.54
C GLY A 29 0.99 1.79 3.29
N VAL A 30 1.67 0.76 2.80
CA VAL A 30 1.76 -0.54 3.51
C VAL A 30 2.51 -0.39 4.84
N MET A 31 3.62 0.34 4.85
CA MET A 31 4.43 0.56 6.05
C MET A 31 3.69 1.40 7.09
N GLU A 32 2.92 2.41 6.67
CA GLU A 32 2.04 3.16 7.57
C GLU A 32 0.98 2.25 8.20
N THR A 33 0.36 1.37 7.40
CA THR A 33 -0.64 0.41 7.89
C THR A 33 -0.02 -0.55 8.92
N ARG A 34 1.24 -0.93 8.72
CA ARG A 34 1.99 -1.77 9.66
C ARG A 34 2.23 -1.07 10.99
N ILE A 35 2.56 0.22 10.98
CA ILE A 35 2.73 1.01 12.23
C ILE A 35 1.42 1.03 13.02
N VAL A 36 0.28 1.28 12.36
CA VAL A 36 -1.04 1.28 13.03
C VAL A 36 -1.35 -0.09 13.61
N ARG A 37 -1.02 -1.18 12.90
CA ARG A 37 -1.19 -2.54 13.41
C ARG A 37 -0.36 -2.81 14.67
N GLU A 38 0.89 -2.36 14.69
CA GLU A 38 1.78 -2.54 15.84
C GLU A 38 1.28 -1.76 17.05
N GLU A 39 0.77 -0.55 16.84
CA GLU A 39 0.18 0.27 17.89
C GLU A 39 -1.13 -0.31 18.42
N LEU A 40 -2.00 -0.80 17.53
CA LEU A 40 -3.20 -1.55 17.90
C LEU A 40 -2.84 -2.76 18.77
N ALA A 41 -1.82 -3.53 18.39
CA ALA A 41 -1.38 -4.69 19.15
C ALA A 41 -0.83 -4.33 20.54
N LYS A 42 -0.23 -3.14 20.71
CA LYS A 42 0.17 -2.63 22.03
C LYS A 42 -1.06 -2.25 22.86
N CYS A 43 -1.99 -1.49 22.29
CA CYS A 43 -3.23 -1.07 22.95
C CYS A 43 -4.02 -2.28 23.49
N TRP A 44 -4.17 -3.33 22.67
CA TRP A 44 -4.82 -4.58 23.09
C TRP A 44 -4.08 -5.30 24.23
N ARG A 45 -2.75 -5.21 24.28
CA ARG A 45 -1.94 -5.79 25.37
C ARG A 45 -2.03 -4.98 26.66
N THR A 46 -2.20 -3.66 26.59
CA THR A 46 -2.23 -2.78 27.77
C THR A 46 -3.62 -2.66 28.39
N GLU A 47 -4.67 -2.52 27.58
CA GLU A 47 -6.05 -2.27 28.05
C GLU A 47 -6.79 -3.55 28.46
N GLY A 48 -6.37 -4.71 27.95
CA GLY A 48 -7.00 -5.99 28.27
C GLY A 48 -8.48 -6.02 27.90
N VAL A 49 -9.37 -6.11 28.91
CA VAL A 49 -10.82 -6.21 28.69
C VAL A 49 -11.42 -4.89 28.15
N ASN A 50 -10.79 -3.74 28.44
CA ASN A 50 -11.25 -2.42 27.97
C ASN A 50 -10.84 -2.10 26.52
N ALA A 51 -10.10 -2.99 25.85
CA ALA A 51 -9.59 -2.74 24.50
C ALA A 51 -10.70 -2.48 23.46
N TYR A 52 -11.92 -2.99 23.70
CA TYR A 52 -13.05 -2.79 22.78
C TYR A 52 -13.49 -1.34 22.64
N GLU A 53 -13.48 -0.56 23.72
CA GLU A 53 -13.82 0.86 23.67
C GLU A 53 -12.58 1.70 23.38
N GLN A 54 -11.49 1.43 24.10
CA GLN A 54 -10.31 2.30 24.06
C GLN A 54 -9.52 2.16 22.74
N CYS A 55 -9.45 0.95 22.17
CA CYS A 55 -8.70 0.69 20.94
C CYS A 55 -9.58 0.69 19.67
N HIS A 56 -10.86 1.07 19.78
CA HIS A 56 -11.81 1.07 18.66
C HIS A 56 -11.33 1.94 17.49
N HIS A 57 -10.90 3.17 17.78
CA HIS A 57 -10.43 4.13 16.80
C HIS A 57 -9.21 3.62 16.00
N LEU A 58 -8.27 2.92 16.66
CA LEU A 58 -7.13 2.28 16.00
C LEU A 58 -7.57 1.13 15.09
N THR A 59 -8.61 0.40 15.51
CA THR A 59 -9.16 -0.73 14.76
C THR A 59 -9.86 -0.23 13.49
N GLU A 60 -10.71 0.78 13.60
CA GLU A 60 -11.35 1.42 12.44
C GLU A 60 -10.32 1.97 11.47
N ARG A 61 -9.32 2.70 11.98
CA ARG A 61 -8.24 3.24 11.15
C ARG A 61 -7.46 2.15 10.43
N TYR A 62 -7.12 1.07 11.13
CA TYR A 62 -6.43 -0.07 10.53
C TYR A 62 -7.26 -0.74 9.43
N LEU A 63 -8.56 -0.94 9.67
CA LEU A 63 -9.48 -1.54 8.69
C LEU A 63 -9.67 -0.66 7.46
N ASP A 64 -9.74 0.66 7.63
CA ASP A 64 -9.79 1.62 6.53
C ASP A 64 -8.51 1.56 5.68
N MET A 65 -7.35 1.62 6.34
CA MET A 65 -6.05 1.55 5.67
C MET A 65 -5.82 0.22 4.94
N LEU A 66 -6.31 -0.90 5.46
CA LEU A 66 -6.23 -2.19 4.77
C LEU A 66 -7.00 -2.20 3.43
N ARG A 67 -8.06 -1.40 3.31
CA ARG A 67 -8.86 -1.29 2.08
C ARG A 67 -8.18 -0.37 1.08
N THR A 68 -7.59 0.73 1.54
CA THR A 68 -7.03 1.79 0.69
C THR A 68 -5.56 1.56 0.32
N ASN A 69 -4.72 1.11 1.25
CA ASN A 69 -3.26 1.09 1.10
C ASN A 69 -2.74 -0.23 0.52
N ARG A 70 -3.42 -0.76 -0.50
CA ARG A 70 -3.02 -2.01 -1.16
C ARG A 70 -1.94 -1.75 -2.20
N LEU A 71 -0.99 -2.69 -2.32
CA LEU A 71 -0.03 -2.69 -3.42
C LEU A 71 -0.75 -3.00 -4.73
N GLU A 72 -0.99 -1.98 -5.55
CA GLU A 72 -1.58 -2.14 -6.89
C GLU A 72 -0.49 -2.38 -7.95
N GLY A 73 0.70 -1.81 -7.74
CA GLY A 73 1.77 -1.84 -8.73
C GLY A 73 1.45 -1.00 -9.96
N TYR A 74 2.33 -1.01 -10.97
CA TYR A 74 2.19 -0.12 -12.13
C TYR A 74 1.33 -0.70 -13.27
N THR A 75 1.12 -2.01 -13.31
CA THR A 75 0.34 -2.67 -14.35
C THR A 75 -1.05 -2.97 -13.80
N LYS A 76 -2.06 -2.21 -14.25
CA LYS A 76 -3.46 -2.56 -13.98
C LYS A 76 -3.81 -3.79 -14.82
N LEU A 77 -4.01 -4.93 -14.17
CA LEU A 77 -4.51 -6.14 -14.81
C LEU A 77 -6.04 -6.07 -14.81
N ASP A 78 -6.62 -5.51 -15.87
CA ASP A 78 -8.06 -5.53 -16.07
C ASP A 78 -8.49 -6.94 -16.53
N PHE A 79 -8.75 -7.83 -15.58
CA PHE A 79 -9.43 -9.09 -15.89
C PHE A 79 -10.90 -8.76 -16.16
N LYS A 80 -11.22 -8.49 -17.43
CA LYS A 80 -12.60 -8.32 -17.88
C LYS A 80 -13.34 -9.64 -17.65
N SER A 81 -14.33 -9.63 -16.75
CA SER A 81 -15.28 -10.75 -16.56
C SER A 81 -16.34 -10.75 -17.65
#